data_AF-A0A6N8A2F8-F1
#
_entry.id   AF-A0A6N8A2F8-F1
#
_cell.length_a   1.000
_cell.length_b   1.000
_cell.length_c   1.000
_cell.angle_alpha   90.00
_cell.angle_beta   90.00
_cell.angle_gamma   90.00
#
_symmetry.space_group_name_H-M   'P 1'
#
loop_
_entity.id
_entity.type
_entity.pdbx_description
1 polymer ?
#
loop_
_entity_poly.entity_id
_entity_poly.type
_entity_poly.pdbx_seq_one_letter_code
_entity_poly.pdbx_strand_id
1 'polypeptide(L)'
;MKKPFTTSVTLLPVLAALAGCIPSPEDLETTPVQVQTPQGVVTCQLYRLDRVTWDRAIDYPATKMSVTQADNYCRQEGQRRLKR
;
A
#
# COMPACT_ATOMS: atom_id res chain seq x y z
N MET A 1 19.54 17.35 58.89
CA MET A 1 18.72 17.34 57.65
C MET A 1 19.61 17.12 56.43
N LYS A 2 19.56 15.94 55.80
CA LYS A 2 19.95 15.69 54.40
C LYS A 2 19.14 14.48 53.93
N LYS A 3 18.09 14.68 53.11
CA LYS A 3 17.36 13.57 52.50
C LYS A 3 18.06 13.20 51.19
N PRO A 4 18.32 11.92 50.91
CA PRO A 4 18.96 11.52 49.66
C PRO A 4 18.00 11.77 48.51
N PHE A 5 18.53 12.39 47.46
CA PHE A 5 17.84 12.69 46.23
C PHE A 5 17.65 11.37 45.48
N THR A 6 16.46 10.78 45.61
CA THR A 6 16.12 9.54 44.90
C THR A 6 15.77 9.87 43.46
N THR A 7 16.75 9.67 42.58
CA THR A 7 16.62 9.77 41.13
C THR A 7 15.72 8.65 40.61
N SER A 8 14.42 8.91 40.45
CA SER A 8 13.49 8.00 39.75
C SER A 8 13.65 8.18 38.24
N VAL A 9 14.57 7.42 37.66
CA VAL A 9 14.77 7.30 36.22
C VAL A 9 13.88 6.18 35.67
N THR A 10 13.23 6.51 34.56
CA THR A 10 12.69 5.65 33.49
C THR A 10 11.49 4.74 33.79
N LEU A 11 10.32 5.19 33.33
CA LEU A 11 9.25 4.32 32.84
C LEU A 11 9.00 4.65 31.36
N LEU A 12 9.94 4.28 30.48
CA LEU A 12 9.85 4.58 29.04
C LEU A 12 10.25 3.45 28.05
N PRO A 13 10.14 2.12 28.32
CA PRO A 13 10.40 1.13 27.27
C PRO A 13 9.16 0.48 26.63
N VAL A 14 7.93 0.73 27.10
CA VAL A 14 6.75 -0.05 26.64
C VAL A 14 6.25 0.37 25.25
N LEU A 15 6.57 1.59 24.78
CA LEU A 15 6.12 2.08 23.46
C LEU A 15 6.90 1.47 22.27
N ALA A 16 8.05 0.84 22.50
CA ALA A 16 8.87 0.27 21.42
C ALA A 16 8.38 -1.12 20.93
N ALA A 17 7.52 -1.80 21.68
CA ALA A 17 7.04 -3.14 21.34
C ALA A 17 5.87 -3.16 20.32
N LEU A 18 5.34 -1.99 19.94
CA LEU A 18 4.24 -1.84 18.98
C LEU A 18 4.70 -1.53 17.55
N ALA A 19 6.00 -1.55 17.28
CA ALA A 19 6.51 -1.59 15.91
C ALA A 19 6.21 -2.98 15.31
N GLY A 20 4.94 -3.23 15.00
CA GLY A 20 4.49 -4.45 14.34
C GLY A 20 5.25 -4.63 13.02
N CYS A 21 5.53 -5.89 12.66
CA CYS A 21 6.13 -6.25 11.39
C CYS A 21 5.28 -5.64 10.26
N ILE A 22 5.79 -4.59 9.61
CA ILE A 22 5.19 -4.06 8.39
C ILE A 22 5.57 -5.08 7.31
N PRO A 23 4.62 -5.82 6.72
CA PRO A 23 4.92 -6.71 5.61
C PRO A 23 5.58 -5.90 4.49
N SER A 24 6.57 -6.50 3.82
CA SER A 24 7.21 -5.84 2.69
C SER A 24 6.16 -5.60 1.60
N PRO A 25 6.24 -4.51 0.80
CA PRO A 25 5.28 -4.25 -0.26
C PRO A 25 5.04 -5.46 -1.18
N GLU A 26 6.11 -6.22 -1.45
CA GLU A 26 6.12 -7.43 -2.26
C GLU A 26 5.25 -8.54 -1.65
N ASP A 27 5.18 -8.65 -0.32
CA ASP A 27 4.30 -9.60 0.38
C ASP A 27 2.81 -9.28 0.21
N LEU A 28 2.49 -8.08 -0.29
CA LEU A 28 1.13 -7.58 -0.48
C LEU A 28 0.72 -7.51 -1.95
N GLU A 29 1.64 -7.82 -2.86
CA GLU A 29 1.43 -7.79 -4.30
C GLU A 29 0.74 -9.06 -4.78
N THR A 30 -0.27 -8.89 -5.63
CA THR A 30 -0.87 -10.00 -6.37
C THR A 30 -0.16 -10.19 -7.71
N THR A 31 -0.41 -11.29 -8.40
CA THR A 31 0.06 -11.43 -9.79
C THR A 31 -0.49 -10.29 -10.64
N PRO A 32 0.36 -9.58 -11.41
CA PRO A 32 -0.09 -8.49 -12.27
C PRO A 32 -1.20 -8.90 -13.22
N VAL A 33 -2.11 -7.96 -13.49
CA VAL A 33 -3.30 -8.22 -14.31
C VAL A 33 -3.35 -7.27 -15.48
N GLN A 34 -3.74 -7.77 -16.64
CA GLN A 34 -3.91 -6.95 -17.84
C GLN A 34 -5.37 -6.51 -17.95
N VAL A 35 -5.59 -5.20 -18.02
CA VAL A 35 -6.89 -4.56 -18.17
C VAL A 35 -6.97 -3.96 -19.57
N GLN A 36 -7.96 -4.38 -20.34
CA GLN A 36 -8.26 -3.81 -21.65
C GLN A 36 -8.96 -2.46 -21.47
N THR A 37 -8.41 -1.40 -22.06
CA THR A 37 -8.99 -0.06 -22.02
C THR A 37 -9.12 0.51 -23.44
N PRO A 38 -9.95 1.54 -23.66
CA PRO A 38 -10.06 2.18 -24.97
C PRO A 38 -8.72 2.73 -25.52
N GLN A 39 -7.77 3.04 -24.64
CA GLN A 39 -6.48 3.63 -25.01
C GLN A 39 -5.37 2.58 -25.15
N GLY A 40 -5.66 1.32 -24.85
CA GLY A 40 -4.73 0.19 -24.94
C GLY A 40 -4.75 -0.68 -23.67
N VAL A 41 -3.85 -1.66 -23.63
CA VAL A 41 -3.72 -2.54 -22.48
C VAL A 41 -2.99 -1.81 -21.34
N VAL A 42 -3.50 -1.92 -20.12
CA VAL A 42 -2.83 -1.48 -18.90
C VAL A 42 -2.48 -2.70 -18.07
N THR A 43 -1.22 -2.83 -17.69
CA THR A 43 -0.78 -3.86 -16.73
C THR A 43 -0.82 -3.27 -15.34
N CYS A 44 -1.67 -3.83 -14.48
CA CYS A 44 -1.95 -3.35 -13.15
C CYS A 44 -1.31 -4.25 -12.10
N GLN A 45 -0.58 -3.63 -11.18
CA GLN A 45 -0.26 -4.22 -9.89
C GLN A 45 -1.42 -3.94 -8.94
N LEU A 46 -2.16 -4.99 -8.58
CA LEU A 46 -3.19 -4.88 -7.56
C LEU A 46 -2.59 -5.30 -6.22
N TYR A 47 -2.89 -4.52 -5.20
CA TYR A 47 -2.56 -4.85 -3.82
C TYR A 47 -3.74 -5.56 -3.16
N ARG A 48 -3.57 -5.96 -1.90
CA ARG A 48 -4.59 -6.66 -1.12
C ARG A 48 -6.02 -6.16 -1.39
N LEU A 49 -6.96 -7.10 -1.40
CA LEU A 49 -8.37 -6.86 -1.69
C LEU A 49 -8.94 -5.70 -0.85
N ASP A 50 -8.54 -5.53 0.41
CA ASP A 50 -9.01 -4.47 1.31
C ASP A 50 -8.37 -3.08 1.10
N ARG A 51 -7.40 -2.92 0.17
CA ARG A 51 -6.68 -1.65 -0.07
C ARG A 51 -6.50 -1.29 -1.56
N VAL A 52 -7.61 -1.18 -2.27
CA VAL A 52 -7.64 -0.78 -3.68
C VAL A 52 -7.02 0.60 -3.97
N THR A 53 -6.96 1.51 -3.00
CA THR A 53 -6.33 2.84 -3.20
C THR A 53 -4.85 2.75 -3.57
N TRP A 54 -4.22 1.62 -3.26
CA TRP A 54 -2.83 1.34 -3.55
C TRP A 54 -2.62 0.77 -4.94
N ASP A 55 -3.66 0.32 -5.66
CA ASP A 55 -3.50 -0.28 -6.99
C ASP A 55 -2.89 0.72 -7.99
N ARG A 56 -1.88 0.25 -8.74
CA ARG A 56 -1.07 1.06 -9.66
C ARG A 56 -0.90 0.39 -11.02
N ALA A 57 -0.71 1.22 -12.05
CA ALA A 57 -0.21 0.75 -13.33
C ALA A 57 1.31 0.54 -13.27
N ILE A 58 1.78 -0.63 -13.69
CA ILE A 58 3.21 -0.94 -13.87
C ILE A 58 3.64 -0.88 -15.35
N ASP A 59 2.67 -0.97 -16.27
CA ASP A 59 2.87 -0.70 -17.69
C ASP A 59 1.57 -0.15 -18.31
N TYR A 60 1.71 0.82 -19.21
CA TYR A 60 0.59 1.46 -19.90
C TYR A 60 1.08 2.26 -21.13
N PRO A 61 0.21 2.50 -22.13
CA PRO A 61 0.57 3.29 -23.31
C PRO A 61 0.68 4.78 -22.96
N ALA A 62 1.86 5.22 -22.53
CA ALA A 62 2.13 6.59 -22.08
C ALA A 62 1.86 7.68 -23.13
N THR A 63 1.85 7.32 -24.42
CA THR A 63 1.48 8.25 -25.51
C THR A 63 -0.04 8.47 -25.63
N LYS A 64 -0.86 7.60 -25.02
CA LYS A 64 -2.32 7.59 -25.15
C LYS A 64 -3.05 7.87 -23.83
N MET A 65 -2.38 7.75 -22.69
CA MET A 65 -2.95 8.03 -21.38
C MET A 65 -1.90 8.49 -20.37
N SER A 66 -2.34 9.23 -19.35
CA SER A 66 -1.49 9.59 -18.21
C SER A 66 -1.40 8.45 -17.20
N VAL A 67 -0.35 8.46 -16.37
CA VAL A 67 -0.21 7.50 -15.26
C VAL A 67 -1.43 7.53 -14.33
N THR A 68 -1.96 8.72 -14.02
CA THR A 68 -3.14 8.87 -13.16
C THR A 68 -4.37 8.20 -13.77
N GLN A 69 -4.53 8.29 -15.08
CA GLN A 69 -5.62 7.62 -15.78
C GLN A 69 -5.44 6.10 -15.76
N ALA A 70 -4.22 5.61 -15.98
CA ALA A 70 -3.89 4.19 -15.89
C ALA A 70 -4.15 3.63 -14.47
N ASP A 71 -3.69 4.34 -13.43
CA ASP A 71 -3.93 4.00 -12.03
C ASP A 71 -5.43 3.92 -11.70
N ASN A 72 -6.25 4.81 -12.28
CA ASN A 72 -7.70 4.76 -12.10
C ASN A 72 -8.32 3.49 -12.70
N TYR A 73 -7.83 3.00 -13.84
CA TYR A 73 -8.26 1.69 -14.37
C TYR A 73 -7.85 0.54 -13.45
N CYS A 74 -6.64 0.57 -12.90
CA CYS A 74 -6.19 -0.44 -11.95
C CYS A 74 -7.05 -0.47 -10.68
N ARG A 75 -7.37 0.70 -10.13
CA ARG A 75 -8.29 0.85 -9.00
C ARG A 75 -9.70 0.34 -9.31
N GLN A 76 -10.22 0.61 -10.51
CA GLN A 76 -11.53 0.09 -10.92
C GLN A 76 -11.53 -1.44 -10.98
N GLU A 77 -10.44 -2.05 -11.48
CA GLU A 77 -10.29 -3.49 -11.51
C GLU A 77 -10.19 -4.08 -10.09
N GLY A 78 -9.43 -3.45 -9.19
CA GLY A 78 -9.40 -3.82 -7.77
C GLY A 78 -10.79 -3.78 -7.12
N GLN A 79 -11.54 -2.68 -7.33
CA GLN A 79 -12.93 -2.56 -6.86
C GLN A 79 -13.85 -3.63 -7.44
N ARG A 80 -13.68 -3.97 -8.73
CA ARG A 80 -14.49 -5.01 -9.39
C ARG A 80 -14.27 -6.38 -8.75
N ARG A 81 -13.03 -6.71 -8.39
CA ARG A 81 -12.66 -7.99 -7.76
C ARG A 81 -13.13 -8.08 -6.31
N LEU A 82 -13.16 -6.96 -5.59
CA LEU A 82 -13.69 -6.86 -4.24
C LEU A 82 -15.18 -7.24 -4.13
N LYS A 83 -15.97 -6.96 -5.16
CA LYS A 83 -17.43 -7.16 -5.17
C LYS A 83 -17.85 -8.58 -5.56
N ARG A 84 -16.91 -9.50 -5.76
CA ARG A 84 -17.16 -10.87 -6.23
C ARG A 84 -17.06 -11.86 -5.07
#